data_AF-A0A7J3EH27-F1
#
_entry.id   AF-A0A7J3EH27-F1
#
_cell.length_a   1.000
_cell.length_b   1.000
_cell.length_c   1.000
_cell.angle_alpha   90.00
_cell.angle_beta   90.00
_cell.angle_gamma   90.00
#
_symmetry.space_group_name_H-M   'P 1'
#
loop_
_entity.id
_entity.type
_entity.pdbx_description
1 polymer ?
#
loop_
_entity_poly.entity_id
_entity_poly.type
_entity_poly.pdbx_seq_one_letter_code
_entity_poly.pdbx_strand_id
1 'polypeptide(L)'
;MRCVWSLFTGDNEVKYLCSVYVKVHSFQGCVLIAVCDEELLGKILNEKDICFDVSEKFFKGLKMSVEEAIDLIRNADTANLIGARIVNRAMKEKLVHPEAIMSIAGIPHAQIVKL
;
A
#
# COMPACT_ATOMS: atom_id res chain seq x y z
N MET A 1 22.44 4.05 -23.72
CA MET A 1 21.22 4.88 -23.77
C MET A 1 21.25 5.85 -22.60
N ARG A 2 21.52 7.13 -22.90
CA ARG A 2 21.58 8.22 -21.91
C ARG A 2 20.16 8.71 -21.65
N CYS A 3 19.68 8.56 -20.42
CA CYS A 3 18.46 9.21 -19.98
C CYS A 3 18.81 10.70 -19.74
N VAL A 4 18.25 11.59 -20.55
CA VAL A 4 18.47 13.03 -20.48
C VAL A 4 17.16 13.65 -19.99
N TRP A 5 17.05 13.97 -18.70
CA TRP A 5 16.04 14.91 -18.22
C TRP A 5 16.56 15.65 -16.99
N SER A 6 17.25 16.76 -17.23
CA SER A 6 17.20 17.89 -16.31
C SER A 6 16.76 19.11 -17.11
N LEU A 7 15.59 19.67 -16.80
CA LEU A 7 15.27 21.07 -17.10
C LEU A 7 14.42 21.64 -15.95
N PHE A 8 14.76 22.88 -15.63
CA PHE A 8 14.47 23.65 -14.42
C PHE A 8 13.10 24.36 -14.43
N THR A 9 12.61 24.60 -13.20
CA THR A 9 11.79 25.72 -12.69
C THR A 9 10.43 26.06 -13.31
N GLY A 10 9.39 25.93 -12.47
CA GLY A 10 8.06 26.54 -12.63
C GLY A 10 6.96 25.58 -12.20
N ASP A 11 6.62 25.56 -10.91
CA ASP A 11 5.46 24.91 -10.25
C ASP A 11 4.74 23.79 -11.03
N ASN A 12 5.51 22.77 -11.42
CA ASN A 12 5.03 21.53 -12.01
C ASN A 12 5.72 20.40 -11.28
N GLU A 13 5.17 20.06 -10.12
CA GLU A 13 5.49 18.83 -9.42
C GLU A 13 4.99 17.69 -10.31
N VAL A 14 5.84 17.21 -11.22
CA VAL A 14 5.65 15.88 -11.82
C VAL A 14 5.90 14.88 -10.70
N LYS A 15 4.92 14.75 -9.79
CA LYS A 15 4.80 13.61 -8.90
C LYS A 15 4.69 12.41 -9.81
N TYR A 16 5.71 11.56 -9.80
CA TYR A 16 5.52 10.19 -10.25
C TYR A 16 4.28 9.68 -9.52
N LEU A 17 3.17 9.49 -10.26
CA LEU A 17 1.86 9.05 -9.77
C LEU A 17 1.97 7.60 -9.30
N CYS A 18 2.68 7.42 -8.20
CA CYS A 18 2.74 6.21 -7.43
C CYS A 18 1.36 6.02 -6.81
N SER A 19 0.55 5.16 -7.41
CA SER A 19 -0.83 4.94 -6.97
C SER A 19 -1.00 3.60 -6.27
N VAL A 20 -2.06 3.49 -5.49
CA VAL A 20 -2.46 2.28 -4.76
C VAL A 20 -3.95 2.06 -4.93
N TYR A 21 -4.40 0.81 -4.79
CA TYR A 21 -5.81 0.50 -4.60
C TYR A 21 -6.11 0.42 -3.12
N VAL A 22 -7.23 1.04 -2.70
CA VAL A 22 -7.71 1.05 -1.33
C VAL A 22 -9.14 0.53 -1.30
N LYS A 23 -9.40 -0.48 -0.47
CA LYS A 23 -10.75 -0.99 -0.21
C LYS A 23 -11.09 -0.90 1.28
N VAL A 24 -12.24 -0.31 1.57
CA VAL A 24 -12.80 -0.24 2.92
C VAL A 24 -13.70 -1.45 3.14
N HIS A 25 -13.43 -2.18 4.21
CA HIS A 25 -14.28 -3.24 4.74
C HIS A 25 -14.79 -2.77 6.10
N SER A 26 -16.11 -2.82 6.31
CA SER A 26 -16.71 -2.52 7.60
C SER A 26 -17.45 -3.75 8.10
N PHE A 27 -17.18 -4.15 9.34
CA PHE A 27 -17.83 -5.28 9.98
C PHE A 27 -17.97 -5.05 11.48
N GLN A 28 -19.19 -5.18 12.01
CA GLN A 28 -19.49 -5.00 13.44
C GLN A 28 -18.93 -3.70 14.06
N GLY A 29 -18.95 -2.60 13.28
CA GLY A 29 -18.43 -1.30 13.72
C GLY A 29 -16.91 -1.14 13.61
N CYS A 30 -16.17 -2.19 13.22
CA CYS A 30 -14.74 -2.11 12.92
C CYS A 30 -14.51 -1.81 11.44
N VAL A 31 -13.54 -0.94 11.15
CA VAL A 31 -13.11 -0.54 9.82
C VAL A 31 -11.74 -1.13 9.51
N LEU A 32 -11.69 -1.98 8.49
CA LEU A 32 -10.47 -2.51 7.88
C LEU A 32 -10.20 -1.80 6.55
N ILE A 33 -8.97 -1.35 6.35
CA ILE A 33 -8.50 -0.82 5.07
C ILE A 33 -7.53 -1.82 4.43
N ALA A 34 -7.89 -2.35 3.27
CA ALA A 34 -6.99 -3.16 2.46
C ALA A 34 -6.32 -2.27 1.40
N VAL A 35 -4.99 -2.26 1.36
CA VAL A 35 -4.20 -1.45 0.41
C VAL A 35 -3.18 -2.29 -0.31
N CYS A 36 -3.14 -2.19 -1.65
CA CYS A 36 -2.07 -2.75 -2.45
C CYS A 36 -1.46 -1.72 -3.41
N ASP A 37 -0.15 -1.81 -3.64
CA ASP A 37 0.49 -1.15 -4.77
C ASP A 37 -0.22 -1.57 -6.07
N GLU A 38 -0.48 -0.60 -6.96
CA GLU A 38 -1.30 -0.77 -8.17
C GLU A 38 -0.93 -2.02 -8.99
N GLU A 39 0.36 -2.24 -9.22
CA GLU A 39 0.88 -3.34 -10.04
C GLU A 39 0.71 -4.72 -9.39
N LEU A 40 0.30 -4.78 -8.12
CA LEU A 40 0.11 -6.04 -7.40
C LEU A 40 -1.32 -6.55 -7.50
N LEU A 41 -2.29 -5.71 -7.86
CA LEU A 41 -3.68 -6.10 -7.92
C LEU A 41 -3.90 -7.28 -8.88
N GLY A 42 -4.60 -8.32 -8.40
CA GLY A 42 -4.89 -9.53 -9.17
C GLY A 42 -3.74 -10.53 -9.26
N LYS A 43 -2.59 -10.26 -8.62
CA LYS A 43 -1.48 -11.21 -8.56
C LYS A 43 -1.63 -12.19 -7.40
N ILE A 44 -1.08 -13.38 -7.59
CA ILE A 44 -0.86 -14.36 -6.53
C ILE A 44 0.63 -14.37 -6.23
N LEU A 45 1.01 -14.10 -4.98
CA LEU A 45 2.38 -14.14 -4.50
C LEU A 45 2.61 -15.47 -3.79
N ASN A 46 3.58 -16.26 -4.29
CA ASN A 46 3.90 -17.57 -3.74
C ASN A 46 5.30 -17.57 -3.14
N GLU A 47 5.42 -17.94 -1.87
CA GLU A 47 6.70 -18.14 -1.18
C GLU A 47 6.58 -19.27 -0.15
N LYS A 48 7.34 -20.35 -0.36
CA LYS A 48 7.29 -21.55 0.49
C LYS A 48 5.83 -22.04 0.62
N ASP A 49 5.30 -22.05 1.84
CA ASP A 49 3.93 -22.47 2.16
C ASP A 49 2.90 -21.32 2.15
N ILE A 50 3.33 -20.10 1.79
CA ILE A 50 2.47 -18.91 1.69
C ILE A 50 1.98 -18.76 0.25
N CYS A 51 0.65 -18.75 0.10
CA CYS A 51 -0.05 -18.32 -1.12
C CYS A 51 -0.87 -17.08 -0.76
N PHE A 52 -0.42 -15.91 -1.19
CA PHE A 52 -1.08 -14.63 -0.91
C PHE A 52 -1.76 -14.11 -2.17
N ASP A 53 -3.09 -14.18 -2.20
CA ASP A 53 -3.90 -13.68 -3.28
C ASP A 53 -4.21 -12.18 -3.07
N VAL A 54 -3.61 -11.31 -3.88
CA VAL A 54 -3.92 -9.87 -3.94
C VAL A 54 -5.22 -9.68 -4.74
N SER A 55 -6.28 -10.38 -4.30
CA SER A 55 -7.50 -10.53 -5.08
C SER A 55 -8.20 -9.20 -5.30
N GLU A 56 -8.81 -9.04 -6.47
CA GLU A 56 -9.67 -7.87 -6.71
C GLU A 56 -10.84 -7.82 -5.71
N LYS A 57 -11.35 -8.98 -5.30
CA LYS A 57 -12.41 -9.07 -4.30
C LYS A 57 -12.03 -8.39 -2.99
N PHE A 58 -10.80 -8.56 -2.52
CA PHE A 58 -10.35 -8.02 -1.23
C PHE A 58 -9.68 -6.64 -1.34
N PHE A 59 -8.89 -6.39 -2.39
CA PHE A 59 -8.08 -5.18 -2.52
C PHE A 59 -8.63 -4.14 -3.51
N LYS A 60 -9.45 -4.53 -4.50
CA LYS A 60 -9.96 -3.56 -5.49
C LYS A 60 -11.06 -2.70 -4.89
N GLY A 61 -10.71 -1.45 -4.65
CA GLY A 61 -11.62 -0.35 -4.34
C GLY A 61 -11.22 0.90 -5.13
N LEU A 62 -11.04 2.02 -4.44
CA LEU A 62 -10.65 3.28 -5.08
C LEU A 62 -9.15 3.29 -5.36
N LYS A 63 -8.78 3.80 -6.55
CA LYS A 63 -7.39 4.08 -6.91
C LYS A 63 -7.05 5.50 -6.46
N MET A 64 -6.00 5.66 -5.65
CA MET A 64 -5.62 6.96 -5.08
C MET A 64 -4.10 7.08 -4.87
N SER A 65 -3.64 8.25 -4.45
CA SER A 65 -2.25 8.46 -4.05
C SER A 65 -1.91 7.71 -2.76
N VAL A 66 -0.61 7.48 -2.54
CA VAL A 66 -0.14 6.88 -1.29
C VAL A 66 -0.46 7.80 -0.10
N GLU A 67 -0.37 9.11 -0.28
CA GLU A 67 -0.68 10.11 0.74
C GLU A 67 -2.14 10.02 1.21
N GLU A 68 -3.10 9.98 0.28
CA GLU A 68 -4.52 9.82 0.59
C GLU A 68 -4.79 8.48 1.29
N ALA A 69 -4.13 7.41 0.85
CA ALA A 69 -4.26 6.10 1.49
C ALA A 69 -3.76 6.09 2.94
N ILE A 70 -2.67 6.80 3.24
CA ILE A 70 -2.16 6.95 4.61
C ILE A 70 -3.17 7.66 5.52
N ASP A 71 -3.85 8.69 5.02
CA ASP A 71 -4.88 9.39 5.78
C ASP A 71 -6.05 8.48 6.12
N LEU A 72 -6.45 7.59 5.21
CA LEU A 72 -7.48 6.58 5.49
C LEU A 72 -6.99 5.55 6.53
N ILE A 73 -5.75 5.08 6.42
CA ILE A 73 -5.16 4.13 7.38
C ILE A 73 -5.11 4.73 8.80
N ARG A 74 -4.84 6.04 8.94
CA ARG A 74 -4.84 6.72 10.25
C ARG A 74 -6.21 6.71 10.93
N ASN A 75 -7.30 6.70 10.16
CA ASN A 75 -8.67 6.75 10.68
C ASN A 75 -9.35 5.38 10.81
N ALA A 76 -8.69 4.29 10.40
CA ALA A 76 -9.22 2.93 10.47
C ALA A 76 -8.77 2.18 11.73
N ASP A 77 -9.51 1.14 12.12
CA ASP A 77 -9.15 0.27 13.24
C ASP A 77 -8.03 -0.70 12.85
N THR A 78 -8.04 -1.17 11.60
CA THR A 78 -7.01 -2.07 11.09
C THR A 78 -6.69 -1.79 9.62
N ALA A 79 -5.48 -2.14 9.19
CA ALA A 79 -5.09 -2.06 7.79
C ALA A 79 -4.20 -3.22 7.36
N ASN A 80 -4.46 -3.77 6.17
CA ASN A 80 -3.63 -4.77 5.51
C ASN A 80 -2.93 -4.12 4.32
N LEU A 81 -1.60 -4.08 4.34
CA LEU A 81 -0.78 -3.37 3.36
C LEU A 81 0.12 -4.37 2.61
N ILE A 82 0.14 -4.30 1.29
CA ILE A 82 1.08 -5.08 0.44
C ILE A 82 1.67 -4.19 -0.65
N GLY A 83 3.00 -4.14 -0.73
CA GLY A 83 3.71 -3.37 -1.73
C GLY A 83 4.74 -2.38 -1.17
N ALA A 84 5.80 -2.17 -1.92
CA ALA A 84 6.94 -1.36 -1.50
C ALA A 84 6.55 0.09 -1.24
N ARG A 85 5.61 0.67 -1.99
CA ARG A 85 5.25 2.08 -1.83
C ARG A 85 4.44 2.30 -0.56
N ILE A 86 3.33 1.56 -0.41
CA ILE A 86 2.46 1.75 0.75
C ILE A 86 3.14 1.37 2.07
N VAL A 87 3.87 0.25 2.11
CA VAL A 87 4.51 -0.21 3.35
C VAL A 87 5.65 0.73 3.76
N ASN A 88 6.51 1.15 2.83
CA ASN A 88 7.58 2.09 3.16
C ASN A 88 7.03 3.46 3.60
N ARG A 89 5.91 3.91 3.01
CA ARG A 89 5.26 5.15 3.46
C ARG A 89 4.69 5.01 4.87
N ALA A 90 3.99 3.91 5.17
CA ALA A 90 3.44 3.64 6.49
C ALA A 90 4.53 3.54 7.57
N MET A 91 5.68 2.93 7.24
CA MET A 91 6.86 2.90 8.11
C MET A 91 7.42 4.30 8.38
N LYS A 92 7.59 5.13 7.33
CA LYS A 92 8.06 6.51 7.47
C LYS A 92 7.13 7.37 8.34
N GLU A 93 5.83 7.11 8.26
CA GLU A 93 4.79 7.76 9.05
C GLU A 93 4.63 7.15 10.45
N LYS A 94 5.50 6.20 10.83
CA LYS A 94 5.49 5.51 12.12
C LYS A 94 4.17 4.79 12.43
N LEU A 95 3.42 4.41 11.39
CA LEU A 95 2.19 3.60 11.51
C LEU A 95 2.51 2.10 11.62
N VAL A 96 3.69 1.70 11.14
CA VAL A 96 4.20 0.32 11.19
C VAL A 96 5.62 0.34 11.75
N HIS A 97 5.89 -0.50 12.74
CA HIS A 97 7.26 -0.71 13.22
C HIS A 97 8.06 -1.53 12.19
N PRO A 98 9.34 -1.23 11.92
CA PRO A 98 10.13 -1.96 10.92
C PRO A 98 10.14 -3.48 11.12
N GLU A 99 10.13 -3.95 12.37
CA GLU A 99 10.10 -5.39 12.70
C GLU A 99 8.74 -6.06 12.43
N ALA A 100 7.67 -5.27 12.24
CA ALA A 100 6.35 -5.78 11.87
C ALA A 100 6.20 -5.94 10.33
N ILE A 101 7.22 -5.57 9.56
CA ILE A 101 7.23 -5.74 8.10
C ILE A 101 7.81 -7.11 7.77
N MET A 102 7.02 -7.92 7.06
CA MET A 102 7.48 -9.19 6.50
C MET A 102 7.58 -9.09 4.98
N SER A 103 8.33 -10.00 4.36
CA SER A 103 8.35 -10.15 2.90
C SER A 103 7.51 -11.35 2.49
N ILE A 104 6.77 -11.20 1.39
CA ILE A 104 6.04 -12.27 0.71
C ILE A 104 6.47 -12.24 -0.76
N ALA A 105 7.20 -13.26 -1.20
CA ALA A 105 7.80 -13.34 -2.54
C ALA A 105 8.65 -12.09 -2.89
N GLY A 106 9.40 -11.57 -1.92
CA GLY A 106 10.22 -10.36 -2.08
C GLY A 106 9.45 -9.04 -1.95
N ILE A 107 8.12 -9.07 -1.76
CA ILE A 107 7.27 -7.88 -1.65
C ILE A 107 6.96 -7.61 -0.18
N PRO A 108 7.17 -6.38 0.33
CA PRO A 108 6.89 -6.07 1.72
C PRO A 108 5.39 -6.06 2.01
N HIS A 109 5.03 -6.63 3.16
CA HIS A 109 3.68 -6.75 3.69
C HIS A 109 3.67 -6.32 5.16
N ALA A 110 2.60 -5.66 5.59
CA ALA A 110 2.38 -5.32 7.00
C ALA A 110 0.90 -5.28 7.34
N GLN A 111 0.58 -5.59 8.61
CA GLN A 111 -0.75 -5.41 9.17
C GLN A 111 -0.68 -4.45 10.36
N ILE A 112 -1.64 -3.54 10.42
CA ILE A 112 -1.84 -2.59 11.52
C ILE A 112 -3.12 -3.01 12.25
N VAL A 113 -3.05 -3.12 13.57
CA VAL A 113 -4.20 -3.32 14.44
C VAL A 113 -4.13 -2.27 15.55
N LYS A 114 -5.15 -1.42 15.65
CA LYS A 114 -5.32 -0.47 16.75
C LYS A 114 -6.25 -1.11 17.77
N LEU A 115 -5.83 -1.13 19.04
CA LEU A 115 -6.62 -1.58 20.18
C LEU A 115 -7.29 -0.39 20.86
#